data_AF-A0A1H4B822-F1
#
_entry.id   AF-A0A1H4B822-F1
#
_cell.length_a   1.000
_cell.length_b   1.000
_cell.length_c   1.000
_cell.angle_alpha   90.00
_cell.angle_beta   90.00
_cell.angle_gamma   90.00
#
_symmetry.space_group_name_H-M   'P 1'
#
loop_
_entity.id
_entity.type
_entity.pdbx_description
1 polymer ?
#
loop_
_entity_poly.entity_id
_entity_poly.type
_entity_poly.pdbx_seq_one_letter_code
_entity_poly.pdbx_strand_id
1 'polypeptide(L)'
;MHVDMRVAEMKMKCAVRSAQKGFTVIELMIVVAIIGILAAVAMPAYQDYTVRARVTEGLAQASAVKIIVAENIANAGGEIQKSGNCLGFADITGIGHVARVSCADGSGAITVTMADTARGVILTLTPELASSGTEPNAVTGGTAWVCATSTDFKYVPSECRNTAGTPGAQEQSG
;
A
#
# COMPACT_ATOMS: atom_id res chain seq x y z
N MET A 1 -41.21 80.18 -35.87
CA MET A 1 -40.83 79.94 -34.47
C MET A 1 -40.28 78.53 -34.40
N HIS A 2 -38.96 78.39 -34.28
CA HIS A 2 -38.26 78.13 -32.99
C HIS A 2 -38.59 76.71 -32.49
N VAL A 3 -37.68 75.73 -32.34
CA VAL A 3 -36.21 75.70 -32.40
C VAL A 3 -35.79 74.23 -32.53
N ASP A 4 -34.75 73.97 -33.33
CA ASP A 4 -33.83 72.84 -33.16
C ASP A 4 -33.19 72.91 -31.76
N MET A 5 -33.25 71.84 -30.94
CA MET A 5 -32.17 71.61 -29.98
C MET A 5 -32.10 70.13 -29.56
N ARG A 6 -31.10 69.46 -30.13
CA ARG A 6 -30.64 68.12 -29.74
C ARG A 6 -30.29 68.13 -28.24
N VAL A 7 -31.03 67.40 -27.41
CA VAL A 7 -30.52 66.98 -26.10
C VAL A 7 -29.75 65.69 -26.30
N ALA A 8 -28.49 65.87 -26.68
CA ALA A 8 -27.46 64.87 -26.50
C ALA A 8 -26.89 65.07 -25.09
N GLU A 9 -27.24 64.22 -24.12
CA GLU A 9 -26.44 64.08 -22.90
C GLU A 9 -26.23 62.61 -22.54
N MET A 10 -25.03 62.16 -22.88
CA MET A 10 -24.14 61.27 -22.13
C MET A 10 -24.78 60.28 -21.16
N LYS A 11 -24.94 59.04 -21.66
CA LYS A 11 -24.88 57.84 -20.83
C LYS A 11 -23.54 57.83 -20.07
N MET A 12 -23.55 58.18 -18.79
CA MET A 12 -22.43 57.92 -17.89
C MET A 12 -22.38 56.42 -17.58
N LYS A 13 -21.72 55.66 -18.47
CA LYS A 13 -21.26 54.32 -18.15
C LYS A 13 -19.95 54.47 -17.39
N CYS A 14 -20.00 54.35 -16.07
CA CYS A 14 -18.79 54.10 -15.28
C CYS A 14 -18.32 52.68 -15.62
N ALA A 15 -17.49 52.56 -16.66
CA ALA A 15 -16.79 51.33 -16.96
C ALA A 15 -15.68 51.17 -15.92
N VAL A 16 -15.89 50.32 -14.92
CA VAL A 16 -14.79 49.79 -14.11
C VAL A 16 -13.86 49.05 -15.06
N ARG A 17 -12.78 49.73 -15.45
CA ARG A 17 -11.71 49.14 -16.25
C ARG A 17 -10.93 48.27 -15.28
N SER A 18 -11.33 47.01 -15.15
CA SER A 18 -10.53 45.99 -14.47
C SER A 18 -9.20 45.94 -15.24
N ALA A 19 -8.15 46.53 -14.66
CA ALA A 19 -6.81 46.32 -15.13
C ALA A 19 -6.51 44.84 -14.93
N GLN A 20 -6.71 44.03 -15.97
CA GLN A 20 -6.25 42.66 -16.00
C GLN A 20 -4.73 42.73 -15.90
N LYS A 21 -4.22 42.60 -14.66
CA LYS A 21 -2.81 42.29 -14.40
C LYS A 21 -2.59 40.89 -14.96
N GLY A 22 -2.21 40.83 -16.24
CA GLY A 22 -1.83 39.59 -16.87
C GLY A 22 -0.61 39.02 -16.15
N PHE A 23 -0.68 37.74 -15.79
CA PHE A 23 0.46 37.00 -15.29
C PHE A 23 1.55 37.03 -16.36
N THR A 24 2.73 37.51 -16.00
CA THR A 24 3.81 37.61 -16.97
C THR A 24 4.31 36.22 -17.32
N VAL A 25 4.70 36.01 -18.58
CA VAL A 25 5.28 34.71 -19.01
C VAL A 25 6.55 34.40 -18.19
N ILE A 26 7.26 35.44 -17.72
CA ILE A 26 8.45 35.27 -16.87
C ILE A 26 8.10 34.78 -15.45
N GLU A 27 7.00 35.25 -14.85
CA GLU A 27 6.51 34.68 -13.59
C GLU A 27 6.13 33.21 -13.75
N LEU A 28 5.51 32.86 -14.88
CA LEU A 28 5.14 31.47 -15.15
C LEU A 28 6.37 30.57 -15.29
N MET A 29 7.41 31.04 -15.98
CA MET A 29 8.65 30.29 -16.15
C MET A 29 9.37 30.01 -14.83
N ILE A 30 9.39 30.98 -13.90
CA ILE A 30 10.02 30.79 -12.58
C ILE A 30 9.23 29.77 -11.76
N VAL A 31 7.90 29.83 -11.77
CA VAL A 31 7.06 28.87 -11.04
C VAL A 31 7.28 27.45 -11.55
N VAL A 32 7.32 27.26 -12.87
CA VAL A 32 7.58 25.93 -13.47
C VAL A 32 8.98 25.42 -13.11
N ALA A 33 9.99 26.29 -13.07
CA ALA A 33 11.35 25.92 -12.68
C ALA A 33 11.40 25.40 -11.22
N ILE A 34 10.72 26.08 -10.29
CA ILE A 34 10.68 25.66 -8.88
C ILE A 34 9.91 24.35 -8.72
N ILE A 35 8.75 24.21 -9.37
CA ILE A 35 7.96 22.96 -9.33
C ILE A 35 8.78 21.80 -9.90
N GLY A 36 9.56 22.02 -10.96
CA GLY A 36 10.45 21.02 -11.54
C GLY A 36 11.47 20.45 -10.54
N ILE A 37 12.12 21.31 -9.76
CA ILE A 37 13.10 20.89 -8.73
C ILE A 37 12.40 20.09 -7.62
N LEU A 38 11.25 20.58 -7.12
CA LEU A 38 10.50 19.88 -6.07
C LEU A 38 9.99 18.52 -6.55
N ALA A 39 9.49 18.44 -7.79
CA ALA A 39 8.99 17.20 -8.37
C ALA A 39 10.11 16.15 -8.53
N ALA A 40 11.33 16.57 -8.88
CA ALA A 40 12.46 15.65 -9.03
C ALA A 40 12.79 14.90 -7.74
N VAL A 41 12.66 15.54 -6.58
CA VAL A 41 12.90 14.92 -5.25
C VAL A 41 11.65 14.19 -4.75
N ALA A 42 10.46 14.73 -5.00
CA ALA A 42 9.22 14.17 -4.48
C ALA A 42 8.73 12.92 -5.23
N MET A 43 8.96 12.84 -6.55
CA MET A 43 8.46 11.72 -7.36
C MET A 43 9.02 10.36 -6.93
N PRO A 44 10.33 10.17 -6.68
CA PRO A 44 10.86 8.89 -6.22
C PRO A 44 10.22 8.43 -4.91
N ALA A 45 10.12 9.33 -3.92
CA ALA A 45 9.52 9.01 -2.63
C ALA A 45 8.02 8.69 -2.75
N TYR A 46 7.29 9.40 -3.61
CA TYR A 46 5.88 9.12 -3.86
C TYR A 46 5.67 7.74 -4.50
N GLN A 47 6.53 7.36 -5.46
CA GLN A 47 6.48 6.02 -6.05
C GLN A 47 6.67 4.94 -4.99
N ASP A 48 7.66 5.09 -4.11
CA ASP A 48 7.92 4.14 -3.03
C ASP A 48 6.70 3.98 -2.09
N TYR A 49 6.04 5.10 -1.75
CA TYR A 49 4.83 5.09 -0.94
C TYR A 49 3.67 4.36 -1.63
N THR A 50 3.44 4.63 -2.92
CA THR A 50 2.40 3.95 -3.69
C THR A 50 2.66 2.46 -3.81
N VAL A 51 3.92 2.03 -3.98
CA VAL A 51 4.29 0.61 -4.00
C VAL A 51 3.98 -0.03 -2.66
N ARG A 52 4.36 0.60 -1.53
CA ARG A 52 4.04 0.05 -0.21
C ARG A 52 2.54 -0.07 0.04
N ALA A 53 1.74 0.91 -0.40
CA ALA A 53 0.29 0.85 -0.31
C ALA A 53 -0.29 -0.36 -1.08
N ARG A 54 0.24 -0.63 -2.28
CA ARG A 54 -0.12 -1.83 -3.06
C ARG A 54 0.28 -3.12 -2.35
N VAL A 55 1.45 -3.16 -1.73
CA VAL A 55 1.89 -4.32 -0.93
C VAL A 55 0.93 -4.58 0.24
N THR A 56 0.46 -3.53 0.93
CA THR A 56 -0.56 -3.66 1.99
C THR A 56 -1.90 -4.18 1.46
N GLU A 57 -2.30 -3.80 0.24
CA GLU A 57 -3.46 -4.40 -0.43
C GLU A 57 -3.28 -5.91 -0.63
N GLY A 58 -2.08 -6.35 -1.03
CA GLY A 58 -1.75 -7.78 -1.13
C GLY A 58 -1.81 -8.52 0.19
N LEU A 59 -1.35 -7.90 1.29
CA LEU A 59 -1.53 -8.45 2.64
C LEU A 59 -3.01 -8.55 3.04
N ALA A 60 -3.83 -7.58 2.63
CA ALA A 60 -5.27 -7.64 2.85
C ALA A 60 -5.93 -8.80 2.09
N GLN A 61 -5.49 -9.08 0.85
CA GLN A 61 -5.95 -10.27 0.11
C GLN A 61 -5.55 -11.58 0.81
N ALA A 62 -4.36 -11.63 1.40
CA ALA A 62 -3.91 -12.79 2.16
C ALA A 62 -4.65 -12.99 3.50
N SER A 63 -5.31 -11.96 4.04
CA SER A 63 -6.01 -12.04 5.33
C SER A 63 -7.12 -13.11 5.36
N ALA A 64 -7.86 -13.28 4.26
CA ALA A 64 -8.87 -14.33 4.14
C ALA A 64 -8.25 -15.74 4.16
N VAL A 65 -7.07 -15.90 3.53
CA VAL A 65 -6.33 -17.16 3.50
C VAL A 65 -5.80 -17.52 4.89
N LYS A 66 -5.34 -16.52 5.66
CA LYS A 66 -4.90 -16.71 7.05
C LYS A 66 -5.99 -17.31 7.93
N ILE A 67 -7.25 -16.94 7.72
CA ILE A 67 -8.39 -17.48 8.48
C ILE A 67 -8.57 -18.96 8.16
N ILE A 68 -8.62 -19.33 6.87
CA ILE A 68 -8.78 -20.72 6.42
C ILE A 68 -7.65 -21.60 6.97
N VAL A 69 -6.40 -21.14 6.86
CA VAL A 69 -5.25 -21.89 7.36
C VAL A 69 -5.27 -22.02 8.88
N ALA A 70 -5.61 -20.96 9.61
CA ALA A 70 -5.71 -21.00 11.06
C ALA A 70 -6.82 -21.96 11.54
N GLU A 71 -7.97 -21.99 10.85
CA GLU A 71 -9.05 -22.94 11.13
C GLU A 71 -8.61 -24.39 10.90
N ASN A 72 -7.91 -24.66 9.79
CA ASN A 72 -7.39 -26.00 9.50
C ASN A 72 -6.35 -26.44 10.55
N ILE A 73 -5.45 -25.55 10.95
CA ILE A 73 -4.48 -25.81 12.03
C ILE A 73 -5.20 -26.11 13.34
N ALA A 74 -6.24 -25.33 13.69
CA ALA A 74 -7.02 -25.55 14.90
C ALA A 74 -7.76 -26.90 14.87
N ASN A 75 -8.40 -27.24 13.75
CA ASN A 75 -9.07 -28.53 13.53
C ASN A 75 -8.07 -29.71 13.58
N ALA A 76 -6.81 -29.47 13.23
CA ALA A 76 -5.73 -30.44 13.34
C ALA A 76 -5.14 -30.58 14.76
N GLY A 77 -5.68 -29.88 15.76
CA GLY A 77 -5.17 -29.91 17.13
C GLY A 77 -4.00 -28.96 17.38
N GLY A 78 -3.81 -27.94 16.52
CA GLY A 78 -2.71 -26.99 16.62
C GLY A 78 -1.44 -27.43 15.89
N GLU A 79 -1.50 -28.42 15.00
CA GLU A 79 -0.31 -28.88 14.26
C GLU A 79 -0.05 -28.00 13.03
N ILE A 80 1.10 -27.31 13.01
CA ILE A 80 1.48 -26.41 11.92
C ILE A 80 2.12 -27.16 10.76
N GLN A 81 2.83 -28.26 11.02
CA GLN A 81 3.55 -29.04 9.99
C GLN A 81 2.72 -30.26 9.56
N LYS A 82 1.51 -30.02 9.07
CA LYS A 82 0.56 -31.06 8.66
C LYS A 82 -0.03 -30.80 7.27
N SER A 83 -0.07 -31.85 6.46
CA SER A 83 -0.84 -31.81 5.21
C SER A 83 -2.31 -31.59 5.54
N GLY A 84 -2.95 -30.71 4.79
CA GLY A 84 -4.32 -30.31 4.99
C GLY A 84 -4.48 -28.88 5.50
N ASN A 85 -3.38 -28.22 5.91
CA ASN A 85 -3.44 -26.86 6.45
C ASN A 85 -3.89 -25.83 5.39
N CYS A 86 -3.76 -26.13 4.09
CA CYS A 86 -4.26 -25.28 3.01
C CYS A 86 -5.59 -25.75 2.40
N LEU A 87 -6.29 -26.73 3.00
CA LEU A 87 -7.54 -27.26 2.43
C LEU A 87 -8.62 -26.18 2.31
N GLY A 88 -9.37 -26.24 1.21
CA GLY A 88 -10.44 -25.28 0.92
C GLY A 88 -9.96 -23.95 0.35
N PHE A 89 -8.64 -23.74 0.23
CA PHE A 89 -8.07 -22.59 -0.46
C PHE A 89 -7.60 -22.97 -1.87
N ALA A 90 -7.90 -22.12 -2.84
CA ALA A 90 -7.35 -22.18 -4.18
C ALA A 90 -6.53 -20.91 -4.42
N ASP A 91 -5.38 -21.07 -5.08
CA ASP A 91 -4.49 -19.96 -5.40
C ASP A 91 -5.24 -18.81 -6.08
N ILE A 92 -5.03 -17.60 -5.56
CA ILE A 92 -5.55 -16.37 -6.15
C ILE A 92 -4.52 -15.91 -7.17
N THR A 93 -4.95 -15.51 -8.37
CA THR A 93 -4.04 -14.98 -9.40
C THR A 93 -4.61 -13.74 -10.06
N GLY A 94 -3.73 -12.77 -10.35
CA GLY A 94 -4.04 -11.62 -11.20
C GLY A 94 -5.12 -10.66 -10.68
N ILE A 95 -5.21 -10.43 -9.37
CA ILE A 95 -6.19 -9.50 -8.78
C ILE A 95 -5.52 -8.20 -8.34
N GLY A 96 -5.94 -7.09 -8.97
CA GLY A 96 -5.44 -5.75 -8.65
C GLY A 96 -3.93 -5.67 -8.88
N HIS A 97 -3.18 -5.43 -7.81
CA HIS A 97 -1.71 -5.37 -7.83
C HIS A 97 -1.03 -6.68 -7.40
N VAL A 98 -1.78 -7.75 -7.18
CA VAL A 98 -1.27 -9.05 -6.75
C VAL A 98 -1.19 -10.00 -7.93
N ALA A 99 0.00 -10.55 -8.17
CA ALA A 99 0.21 -11.56 -9.21
C ALA A 99 -0.30 -12.92 -8.75
N ARG A 100 0.03 -13.33 -7.51
CA ARG A 100 -0.40 -14.61 -6.95
C ARG A 100 -0.47 -14.58 -5.42
N VAL A 101 -1.48 -15.20 -4.84
CA VAL A 101 -1.47 -15.64 -3.44
C VAL A 101 -1.54 -17.16 -3.45
N SER A 102 -0.60 -17.80 -2.76
CA SER A 102 -0.52 -19.26 -2.68
C SER A 102 -0.29 -19.73 -1.25
N CYS A 103 -0.67 -20.96 -0.96
CA CYS A 103 -0.48 -21.59 0.34
C CYS A 103 0.35 -22.86 0.17
N ALA A 104 1.44 -22.98 0.91
CA ALA A 104 2.27 -24.18 0.94
C ALA A 104 1.66 -25.20 1.90
N ASP A 105 1.02 -26.24 1.35
CA ASP A 105 0.46 -27.32 2.18
C ASP A 105 1.56 -28.01 2.98
N GLY A 106 1.22 -28.53 4.16
CA GLY A 106 2.22 -29.00 5.12
C GLY A 106 2.59 -27.90 6.09
N SER A 107 3.13 -26.76 5.65
CA SER A 107 3.57 -25.68 6.55
C SER A 107 2.51 -24.62 6.84
N GLY A 108 1.47 -24.51 6.00
CA GLY A 108 0.49 -23.43 6.06
C GLY A 108 1.06 -22.06 5.71
N ALA A 109 2.30 -21.99 5.18
CA ALA A 109 2.92 -20.72 4.82
C ALA A 109 2.23 -20.11 3.59
N ILE A 110 1.77 -18.86 3.72
CA ILE A 110 1.10 -18.13 2.64
C ILE A 110 2.12 -17.24 1.96
N THR A 111 2.27 -17.40 0.64
CA THR A 111 3.14 -16.57 -0.19
C THR A 111 2.30 -15.61 -1.03
N VAL A 112 2.52 -14.31 -0.85
CA VAL A 112 1.95 -13.24 -1.67
C VAL A 112 3.03 -12.75 -2.63
N THR A 113 2.80 -12.94 -3.92
CA THR A 113 3.63 -12.42 -5.01
C THR A 113 2.92 -11.22 -5.61
N MET A 114 3.52 -10.04 -5.47
CA MET A 114 3.00 -8.81 -6.05
C MET A 114 3.29 -8.75 -7.56
N ALA A 115 2.47 -8.03 -8.32
CA ALA A 115 2.72 -7.76 -9.73
C ALA A 115 3.85 -6.73 -9.94
N ASP A 116 4.31 -6.57 -11.17
CA ASP A 116 5.36 -5.60 -11.52
C ASP A 116 5.00 -4.15 -11.16
N THR A 117 3.71 -3.82 -11.16
CA THR A 117 3.20 -2.53 -10.67
C THR A 117 3.56 -2.25 -9.21
N ALA A 118 3.83 -3.30 -8.43
CA ALA A 118 4.30 -3.23 -7.05
C ALA A 118 5.70 -3.87 -6.91
N ARG A 119 6.53 -3.74 -7.96
CA ARG A 119 7.94 -4.15 -8.00
C ARG A 119 8.20 -5.64 -7.82
N GLY A 120 7.21 -6.50 -8.01
CA GLY A 120 7.40 -7.95 -7.86
C GLY A 120 7.75 -8.37 -6.43
N VAL A 121 7.41 -7.54 -5.43
CA VAL A 121 7.66 -7.84 -4.00
C VAL A 121 7.05 -9.19 -3.63
N ILE A 122 7.80 -9.99 -2.87
CA ILE A 122 7.34 -11.29 -2.37
C ILE A 122 7.25 -11.23 -0.85
N LEU A 123 6.08 -11.54 -0.31
CA LEU A 123 5.82 -11.65 1.12
C LEU A 123 5.52 -13.10 1.48
N THR A 124 6.06 -13.56 2.59
CA THR A 124 5.79 -14.87 3.17
C THR A 124 5.19 -14.68 4.56
N LEU A 125 3.98 -15.19 4.76
CA LEU A 125 3.29 -15.20 6.05
C LEU A 125 3.37 -16.62 6.60
N THR A 126 4.13 -16.80 7.67
CA THR A 126 4.34 -18.10 8.30
C THR A 126 3.48 -18.20 9.56
N PRO A 127 2.63 -19.23 9.69
CA PRO A 127 1.89 -19.44 10.92
C PRO A 127 2.82 -19.89 12.06
N GLU A 128 2.56 -19.40 13.27
CA GLU A 128 3.19 -19.84 14.51
C GLU A 128 2.11 -20.09 15.55
N LEU A 129 2.34 -20.99 16.50
CA LEU A 129 1.41 -21.19 17.62
C LEU A 129 1.66 -20.09 18.64
N ALA A 130 0.63 -19.36 19.04
CA ALA A 130 0.80 -18.38 20.10
C ALA A 130 1.04 -19.10 21.44
N SER A 131 2.29 -19.12 21.89
CA SER A 131 2.66 -19.61 23.21
C SER A 131 2.47 -18.51 24.25
N SER A 132 1.60 -18.73 25.24
CA SER A 132 1.48 -17.83 26.40
C SER A 132 2.56 -18.16 27.45
N GLY A 133 3.83 -18.02 27.09
CA GLY A 133 4.97 -18.12 28.02
C GLY A 133 5.31 -19.51 28.60
N THR A 134 6.61 -19.74 28.72
CA THR A 134 7.33 -20.75 29.55
C THR A 134 7.12 -22.25 29.32
N GLU A 135 6.13 -22.71 28.57
CA GLU A 135 5.98 -24.15 28.30
C GLU A 135 6.19 -24.47 26.80
N PRO A 136 7.09 -25.42 26.45
CA PRO A 136 7.44 -25.71 25.05
C PRO A 136 6.32 -26.39 24.23
N ASN A 137 5.08 -26.46 24.72
CA ASN A 137 3.92 -27.01 23.99
C ASN A 137 2.55 -26.53 24.52
N ALA A 138 2.49 -25.44 25.29
CA ALA A 138 1.20 -24.88 25.72
C ALA A 138 0.59 -24.02 24.60
N VAL A 139 -0.20 -24.65 23.72
CA VAL A 139 -1.07 -23.96 22.76
C VAL A 139 -2.27 -23.40 23.50
N THR A 140 -2.10 -22.22 24.09
CA THR A 140 -3.19 -21.49 24.76
C THR A 140 -3.62 -20.24 23.98
N GLY A 141 -2.95 -19.92 22.88
CA GLY A 141 -3.36 -18.90 21.92
C GLY A 141 -3.42 -19.50 20.52
N GLY A 142 -4.36 -19.04 19.69
CA GLY A 142 -4.51 -19.49 18.31
C GLY A 142 -3.30 -19.20 17.41
N THR A 143 -3.50 -19.24 16.10
CA THR A 143 -2.41 -19.07 15.12
C THR A 143 -1.94 -17.61 15.06
N ALA A 144 -0.71 -17.36 15.52
CA ALA A 144 0.05 -16.13 15.24
C ALA A 144 0.67 -16.18 13.84
N TRP A 145 1.10 -15.03 13.32
CA TRP A 145 1.63 -14.93 11.96
C TRP A 145 2.87 -14.04 11.91
N VAL A 146 3.96 -14.61 11.43
CA VAL A 146 5.19 -13.87 11.13
C VAL A 146 5.18 -13.51 9.65
N CYS A 147 5.22 -12.21 9.36
CA CYS A 147 5.42 -11.73 8.00
C CYS A 147 6.90 -11.52 7.73
N ALA A 148 7.36 -11.96 6.57
CA ALA A 148 8.71 -11.78 6.09
C ALA A 148 8.70 -11.43 4.60
N THR A 149 9.78 -10.83 4.12
CA THR A 149 10.00 -10.63 2.69
C THR A 149 11.40 -11.11 2.29
N SER A 150 11.50 -11.63 1.08
CA SER A 150 12.78 -11.94 0.42
C SER A 150 13.27 -10.79 -0.49
N THR A 151 12.51 -9.70 -0.57
CA THR A 151 12.81 -8.52 -1.39
C THR A 151 13.22 -7.31 -0.54
N ASP A 152 13.48 -6.17 -1.17
CA ASP A 152 13.91 -4.94 -0.48
C ASP A 152 12.87 -4.46 0.55
N PHE A 153 13.32 -4.27 1.79
CA PHE A 153 12.52 -3.80 2.93
C PHE A 153 11.93 -2.40 2.75
N LYS A 154 12.44 -1.63 1.79
CA LYS A 154 11.94 -0.30 1.45
C LYS A 154 10.46 -0.32 1.05
N TYR A 155 10.02 -1.37 0.37
CA TYR A 155 8.68 -1.46 -0.21
C TYR A 155 7.65 -2.14 0.68
N VAL A 156 8.05 -2.68 1.83
CA VAL A 156 7.16 -3.44 2.70
C VAL A 156 6.80 -2.67 3.98
N PRO A 157 5.61 -2.92 4.55
CA PRO A 157 5.25 -2.49 5.89
C PRO A 157 6.21 -3.03 6.96
N SER A 158 6.25 -2.38 8.11
CA SER A 158 7.19 -2.70 9.20
C SER A 158 7.05 -4.14 9.70
N GLU A 159 5.84 -4.69 9.75
CA GLU A 159 5.55 -6.04 10.22
C GLU A 159 6.14 -7.13 9.33
N CYS A 160 6.49 -6.80 8.08
CA CYS A 160 7.05 -7.72 7.09
C CYS A 160 8.56 -7.53 6.86
N ARG A 161 9.22 -6.65 7.63
CA ARG A 161 10.68 -6.42 7.54
C ARG A 161 11.49 -7.47 8.28
N ASN A 162 11.12 -8.74 8.10
CA ASN A 162 11.86 -9.89 8.60
C ASN A 162 12.35 -10.70 7.40
N THR A 163 13.50 -11.35 7.51
CA THR A 163 13.96 -12.33 6.52
C THR A 163 13.17 -13.63 6.69
N ALA A 164 12.70 -14.21 5.58
CA ALA A 164 11.92 -15.45 5.62
C ALA A 164 12.80 -16.60 6.15
N GLY A 165 12.52 -17.09 7.36
CA GLY A 165 13.23 -18.23 7.96
C GLY A 165 13.76 -18.06 9.39
N THR A 166 13.48 -16.96 10.10
CA THR A 166 13.86 -16.84 11.52
C THR A 166 12.65 -16.50 12.38
N PRO A 167 12.18 -17.43 13.24
CA PRO A 167 11.21 -17.13 14.28
C PRO A 167 11.83 -16.11 15.25
N GLY A 168 11.18 -14.96 15.41
CA GLY A 168 11.40 -14.05 16.55
C GLY A 168 12.84 -13.57 16.79
N ALA A 169 13.32 -12.63 15.98
CA ALA A 169 14.34 -11.68 16.43
C ALA A 169 14.02 -10.29 15.88
N GLN A 170 13.13 -9.58 16.57
CA GLN A 170 12.99 -8.13 16.40
C GLN A 170 14.25 -7.47 16.95
N GLU A 171 15.26 -7.28 16.10
CA GLU A 171 16.34 -6.34 16.41
C GLU A 171 15.84 -4.93 16.05
N GLN A 172 15.52 -4.16 17.09
CA GLN A 172 15.30 -2.73 17.02
C GLN A 172 16.56 -2.06 16.50
N SER A 173 16.49 -1.35 15.39
CA SER A 173 17.56 -0.46 14.97
C SER A 173 16.98 0.85 14.44
N GLY A 174 17.19 1.90 15.25
CA GLY A 174 17.67 3.23 14.84
C GLY A 174 16.94 3.96 13.73
#